data_AF-G7VDW3-F1
#
_entry.id   AF-G7VDW3-F1
#
_cell.length_a   1.000
_cell.length_b   1.000
_cell.length_c   1.000
_cell.angle_alpha   90.00
_cell.angle_beta   90.00
_cell.angle_gamma   90.00
#
_symmetry.space_group_name_H-M   'P 1'
#
loop_
_entity.id
_entity.type
_entity.pdbx_description
1 polymer ?
#
loop_
_entity_poly.entity_id
_entity_poly.type
_entity_poly.pdbx_seq_one_letter_code
_entity_poly.pdbx_strand_id
1 'polypeptide(L)'
;MSNILLIVLWRRAEDLPLDIREKAAYVGTAYSADVVNHVVKALYEIYTHVDTVVVYGPDLSGAGDYVVQALRGECNDAVRVPCQYIKELGVQVVDLRWRDDNTLREVVAMLYKPRNTPARERREVALEPPDKRLQYRGPHVIYDPDPATLRAKAVDYILTYGVETRDVIYSVLILQRGDGGGYAAGPCDLLEDWPCGLGRADVFMATPAYVKKRELQKAAALVDVGIYGRDVYDPHGNFVLADSLYHYSPRGVLLRQIELTEVNVRREAQKLLPDHAFYLGREYAAYRILKERYVQDRWKGEF
;
A
#
# COMPACT_ATOMS: atom_id res chain seq x y z
N MET A 1 -22.34 -2.07 27.74
CA MET A 1 -21.05 -1.85 27.04
C MET A 1 -21.16 -0.54 26.25
N SER A 2 -20.07 0.16 25.96
CA SER A 2 -20.15 1.42 25.18
C SER A 2 -20.56 1.17 23.73
N ASN A 3 -21.41 2.02 23.14
CA ASN A 3 -21.79 1.90 21.73
C ASN A 3 -20.84 2.60 20.74
N ILE A 4 -19.73 3.18 21.22
CA ILE A 4 -18.82 4.02 20.44
C ILE A 4 -17.48 3.33 20.23
N LEU A 5 -16.98 3.32 19.01
CA LEU A 5 -15.58 3.04 18.68
C LEU A 5 -14.92 4.33 18.20
N LEU A 6 -13.75 4.67 18.75
CA LEU A 6 -13.04 5.90 18.46
C LEU A 6 -11.72 5.61 17.73
N ILE A 7 -11.54 6.20 16.56
CA ILE A 7 -10.31 6.12 15.75
C ILE A 7 -9.62 7.48 15.83
N VAL A 8 -8.39 7.54 16.36
CA VAL A 8 -7.68 8.81 16.68
C VAL A 8 -6.61 9.23 15.66
N LEU A 9 -6.58 8.57 14.50
CA LEU A 9 -5.66 8.82 13.38
C LEU A 9 -4.20 9.03 13.82
N TRP A 10 -3.60 10.20 13.56
CA TRP A 10 -2.21 10.53 13.89
C TRP A 10 -2.02 11.06 15.34
N ARG A 11 -2.98 10.85 16.24
CA ARG A 11 -2.81 11.07 17.68
C ARG A 11 -2.63 9.76 18.42
N ARG A 12 -1.97 9.80 19.57
CA ARG A 12 -1.90 8.65 20.47
C ARG A 12 -3.19 8.55 21.28
N ALA A 13 -3.70 7.35 21.47
CA ALA A 13 -4.90 7.11 22.26
C ALA A 13 -4.74 7.62 23.70
N GLU A 14 -3.53 7.52 24.25
CA GLU A 14 -3.18 7.93 25.61
C GLU A 14 -3.25 9.45 25.82
N ASP A 15 -3.11 10.23 24.74
CA ASP A 15 -3.20 11.69 24.77
C ASP A 15 -4.65 12.17 24.86
N LEU A 16 -5.64 11.26 24.77
CA LEU A 16 -7.04 11.62 24.93
C LEU A 16 -7.43 11.79 26.41
N PRO A 17 -8.26 12.81 26.72
CA PRO A 17 -8.90 12.94 28.01
C PRO A 17 -9.57 11.65 28.49
N LEU A 18 -9.40 11.32 29.77
CA LEU A 18 -9.91 10.07 30.37
C LEU A 18 -11.44 9.95 30.23
N ASP A 19 -12.16 11.05 30.38
CA ASP A 19 -13.63 11.14 30.26
C ASP A 19 -14.15 10.76 28.86
N ILE A 20 -13.32 10.93 27.83
CA ILE A 20 -13.62 10.51 26.46
C ILE A 20 -13.30 9.02 26.28
N ARG A 21 -12.13 8.59 26.78
CA ARG A 21 -11.67 7.19 26.65
C ARG A 21 -12.63 6.21 27.32
N GLU A 22 -13.12 6.53 28.51
CA GLU A 22 -14.05 5.67 29.27
C GLU A 22 -15.43 5.53 28.60
N LYS A 23 -15.79 6.44 27.70
CA LYS A 23 -17.03 6.38 26.92
C LYS A 23 -16.91 5.62 25.62
N ALA A 24 -15.73 5.18 25.22
CA ALA A 24 -15.53 4.36 24.02
C ALA A 24 -15.34 2.88 24.39
N ALA A 25 -15.92 1.98 23.60
CA ALA A 25 -15.68 0.54 23.72
C ALA A 25 -14.25 0.18 23.33
N TYR A 26 -13.69 0.95 22.41
CA TYR A 26 -12.31 0.85 21.97
C TYR A 26 -11.83 2.19 21.44
N VAL A 27 -10.56 2.51 21.72
CA VAL A 27 -9.84 3.66 21.17
C VAL A 27 -8.63 3.13 20.44
N GLY A 28 -8.56 3.37 19.13
CA GLY A 28 -7.50 2.87 18.26
C GLY A 28 -6.81 3.99 17.50
N THR A 29 -5.48 3.91 17.42
CA THR A 29 -4.68 4.79 16.57
C THR A 29 -4.62 4.24 15.15
N ALA A 30 -4.64 5.12 14.15
CA ALA A 30 -4.77 4.71 12.74
C ALA A 30 -3.93 5.60 11.81
N TYR A 31 -2.76 5.10 11.41
CA TYR A 31 -1.88 5.81 10.47
C TYR A 31 -2.12 5.42 9.01
N SER A 32 -2.77 4.28 8.81
CA SER A 32 -2.90 3.57 7.54
C SER A 32 -4.37 3.33 7.20
N ALA A 33 -4.73 3.45 5.92
CA ALA A 33 -6.08 3.21 5.44
C ALA A 33 -6.49 1.73 5.58
N ASP A 34 -5.51 0.82 5.60
CA ASP A 34 -5.75 -0.62 5.81
C ASP A 34 -6.44 -0.94 7.15
N VAL A 35 -6.37 -0.02 8.13
CA VAL A 35 -7.05 -0.14 9.42
C VAL A 35 -8.55 -0.42 9.26
N VAL A 36 -9.17 0.06 8.18
CA VAL A 36 -10.62 -0.11 7.98
C VAL A 36 -11.02 -1.58 7.94
N ASN A 37 -10.15 -2.44 7.42
CA ASN A 37 -10.39 -3.88 7.37
C ASN A 37 -10.46 -4.51 8.76
N HIS A 38 -9.57 -4.08 9.65
CA HIS A 38 -9.54 -4.51 11.03
C HIS A 38 -10.70 -3.94 11.85
N VAL A 39 -11.09 -2.68 11.59
CA VAL A 39 -12.24 -2.04 12.23
C VAL A 39 -13.52 -2.78 11.85
N VAL A 40 -13.76 -3.03 10.56
CA VAL A 40 -14.95 -3.75 10.09
C VAL A 40 -15.00 -5.16 10.67
N LYS A 41 -13.89 -5.90 10.62
CA LYS A 41 -13.78 -7.22 11.26
C LYS A 41 -14.13 -7.16 12.74
N ALA A 42 -13.54 -6.22 13.49
CA ALA A 42 -13.80 -6.07 14.91
C ALA A 42 -15.26 -5.71 15.22
N LEU A 43 -15.91 -4.88 14.40
CA LEU A 43 -17.33 -4.51 14.54
C LEU A 43 -18.29 -5.67 14.32
N TYR A 44 -17.94 -6.66 13.48
CA TYR A 44 -18.73 -7.87 13.27
C TYR A 44 -18.40 -8.99 14.25
N GLU A 45 -17.17 -9.08 14.76
CA GLU A 45 -16.71 -10.24 15.54
C GLU A 45 -16.70 -10.02 17.05
N ILE A 46 -16.35 -8.80 17.49
CA ILE A 46 -16.04 -8.48 18.89
C ILE A 46 -16.98 -7.38 19.41
N TYR A 47 -17.05 -6.25 18.70
CA TYR A 47 -17.79 -5.05 19.08
C TYR A 47 -19.17 -4.98 18.43
N THR A 48 -19.92 -6.08 18.46
CA THR A 48 -21.23 -6.19 17.81
C THR A 48 -22.29 -5.21 18.34
N HIS A 49 -22.09 -4.66 19.53
CA HIS A 49 -22.96 -3.69 20.20
C HIS A 49 -22.66 -2.22 19.80
N VAL A 50 -21.50 -1.96 19.17
CA VAL A 50 -21.10 -0.64 18.69
C VAL A 50 -21.90 -0.27 17.44
N ASP A 51 -22.62 0.84 17.46
CA ASP A 51 -23.29 1.40 16.27
C ASP A 51 -22.65 2.70 15.80
N THR A 52 -21.74 3.29 16.57
CA THR A 52 -21.18 4.61 16.28
C THR A 52 -19.68 4.49 16.16
N VAL A 53 -19.13 4.94 15.04
CA VAL A 53 -17.68 5.04 14.84
C VAL A 53 -17.33 6.51 14.64
N VAL A 54 -16.45 7.02 15.52
CA VAL A 54 -15.94 8.39 15.44
C VAL A 54 -14.53 8.34 14.88
N VAL A 55 -14.30 9.02 13.76
CA VAL A 55 -12.97 9.21 13.17
C VAL A 55 -12.49 10.61 13.52
N TYR A 56 -11.43 10.71 14.31
CA TYR A 56 -10.97 11.93 14.96
C TYR A 56 -9.44 12.11 14.80
N GLY A 57 -8.99 13.36 14.83
CA GLY A 57 -7.57 13.72 14.81
C GLY A 57 -7.06 14.19 13.44
N PRO A 58 -5.77 14.53 13.34
CA PRO A 58 -5.15 14.97 12.10
C PRO A 58 -4.99 13.80 11.13
N ASP A 59 -5.32 14.03 9.86
CA ASP A 59 -5.28 13.04 8.78
C ASP A 59 -4.10 13.31 7.83
N LEU A 60 -2.88 13.17 8.34
CA LEU A 60 -1.67 13.59 7.62
C LEU A 60 -1.42 12.79 6.32
N SER A 61 -1.90 11.55 6.26
CA SER A 61 -1.75 10.66 5.09
C SER A 61 -2.97 10.65 4.16
N GLY A 62 -4.07 11.30 4.55
CA GLY A 62 -5.36 11.16 3.86
C GLY A 62 -5.96 9.75 3.98
N ALA A 63 -5.48 8.94 4.94
CA ALA A 63 -6.00 7.61 5.24
C ALA A 63 -7.41 7.67 5.86
N GLY A 64 -7.66 8.71 6.68
CA GLY A 64 -8.96 8.93 7.31
C GLY A 64 -10.10 9.09 6.31
N ASP A 65 -9.82 9.62 5.12
CA ASP A 65 -10.79 9.74 4.03
C ASP A 65 -11.29 8.37 3.55
N TYR A 66 -10.35 7.45 3.27
CA TYR A 66 -10.70 6.07 2.90
C TYR A 66 -11.44 5.35 4.02
N VAL A 67 -11.04 5.56 5.28
CA VAL A 67 -11.72 4.97 6.43
C VAL A 67 -13.16 5.47 6.54
N VAL A 68 -13.39 6.79 6.43
CA VAL A 68 -14.73 7.39 6.51
C VAL A 68 -15.62 6.91 5.36
N GLN A 69 -15.13 6.92 4.11
CA GLN A 69 -15.86 6.43 2.94
C GLN A 69 -16.28 4.97 3.12
N ALA A 70 -15.33 4.11 3.52
CA ALA A 70 -15.61 2.70 3.71
C ALA A 70 -16.59 2.43 4.86
N LEU A 71 -16.46 3.11 5.99
CA LEU A 71 -17.43 2.97 7.09
C LEU A 71 -18.83 3.48 6.72
N ARG A 72 -18.95 4.36 5.73
CA ARG A 72 -20.22 4.83 5.16
C ARG A 72 -20.82 3.89 4.11
N GLY A 73 -20.13 2.80 3.78
CA GLY A 73 -20.63 1.78 2.85
C GLY A 73 -19.98 1.81 1.46
N GLU A 74 -18.95 2.63 1.23
CA GLU A 74 -18.25 2.67 -0.06
C GLU A 74 -17.13 1.62 -0.13
N CYS A 75 -17.19 0.72 -1.11
CA CYS A 75 -16.12 -0.25 -1.33
C CYS A 75 -14.96 0.39 -2.11
N ASN A 76 -14.02 1.00 -1.40
CA ASN A 76 -12.90 1.76 -1.97
C ASN A 76 -11.58 0.97 -2.00
N ASP A 77 -10.50 1.64 -2.43
CA ASP A 77 -9.17 1.01 -2.60
C ASP A 77 -8.53 0.52 -1.31
N ALA A 78 -8.97 0.97 -0.13
CA ALA A 78 -8.45 0.46 1.15
C ALA A 78 -9.14 -0.84 1.60
N VAL A 79 -10.31 -1.16 1.04
CA VAL A 79 -11.13 -2.30 1.46
C VAL A 79 -10.59 -3.61 0.89
N ARG A 80 -10.42 -4.59 1.79
CA ARG A 80 -10.08 -6.01 1.58
C ARG A 80 -11.08 -6.96 2.22
N VAL A 81 -11.98 -6.46 3.07
CA VAL A 81 -13.17 -7.24 3.49
C VAL A 81 -14.12 -7.34 2.30
N PRO A 82 -14.86 -8.45 2.14
CA PRO A 82 -15.84 -8.56 1.06
C PRO A 82 -16.85 -7.40 1.12
N CYS A 83 -17.08 -6.72 -0.01
CA CYS A 83 -17.85 -5.46 -0.05
C CYS A 83 -19.27 -5.56 0.56
N GLN A 84 -19.84 -6.76 0.68
CA GLN A 84 -21.13 -6.98 1.36
C GLN A 84 -21.08 -6.52 2.84
N TYR A 85 -19.98 -6.79 3.54
CA TYR A 85 -19.81 -6.39 4.94
C TYR A 85 -19.69 -4.88 5.10
N ILE A 86 -19.16 -4.20 4.09
CA ILE A 86 -19.10 -2.73 4.04
C ILE A 86 -20.50 -2.14 3.86
N LYS A 87 -21.26 -2.65 2.89
CA LYS A 87 -22.61 -2.16 2.57
C LYS A 87 -23.62 -2.42 3.70
N GLU A 88 -23.47 -3.54 4.41
CA GLU A 88 -24.36 -3.96 5.51
C GLU A 88 -23.90 -3.47 6.89
N LEU A 89 -22.81 -2.70 6.99
CA LEU A 89 -22.17 -2.37 8.26
C LEU A 89 -23.12 -1.61 9.22
N GLY A 90 -23.92 -0.70 8.68
CA GLY A 90 -24.99 0.00 9.40
C GLY A 90 -24.52 0.81 10.61
N VAL A 91 -23.30 1.34 10.58
CA VAL A 91 -22.76 2.22 11.62
C VAL A 91 -23.06 3.68 11.33
N GLN A 92 -23.34 4.46 12.36
CA GLN A 92 -23.26 5.91 12.33
C GLN A 92 -21.79 6.33 12.31
N VAL A 93 -21.34 6.89 11.18
CA VAL A 93 -19.98 7.42 11.03
C VAL A 93 -19.96 8.90 11.35
N VAL A 94 -19.15 9.28 12.33
CA VAL A 94 -18.91 10.69 12.69
C VAL A 94 -17.51 11.06 12.26
N ASP A 95 -17.42 11.98 11.30
CA ASP A 95 -16.15 12.51 10.80
C ASP A 95 -15.79 13.79 11.57
N LEU A 96 -14.87 13.68 12.51
CA LEU A 96 -14.30 14.77 13.30
C LEU A 96 -12.80 14.95 13.00
N ARG A 97 -12.36 14.57 11.80
CA ARG A 97 -10.99 14.86 11.37
C ARG A 97 -10.73 16.36 11.47
N TRP A 98 -9.54 16.71 11.96
CA TRP A 98 -9.09 18.10 12.13
C TRP A 98 -9.89 18.95 13.12
N ARG A 99 -10.78 18.35 13.94
CA ARG A 99 -11.53 19.06 14.99
C ARG A 99 -10.77 19.06 16.33
N ASP A 100 -11.16 19.98 17.21
CA ASP A 100 -10.59 20.10 18.57
C ASP A 100 -11.20 19.10 19.57
N ASP A 101 -10.55 18.98 20.72
CA ASP A 101 -10.96 18.06 21.81
C ASP A 101 -12.32 18.43 22.43
N ASN A 102 -12.74 19.70 22.39
CA ASN A 102 -14.03 20.11 22.96
C ASN A 102 -15.17 19.62 22.07
N THR A 103 -15.03 19.78 20.75
CA THR A 103 -15.95 19.23 19.76
C THR A 103 -16.07 17.71 19.91
N LEU A 104 -14.94 17.02 20.06
CA LEU A 104 -14.94 15.58 20.32
C LEU A 104 -15.71 15.23 21.60
N ARG A 105 -15.45 15.94 22.70
CA ARG A 105 -16.11 15.71 23.99
C ARG A 105 -17.62 15.86 23.89
N GLU A 106 -18.09 16.94 23.26
CA GLU A 106 -19.52 17.22 23.09
C GLU A 106 -20.21 16.13 22.27
N VAL A 107 -19.62 15.73 21.14
CA VAL A 107 -20.19 14.71 20.25
C VAL A 107 -20.19 13.33 20.91
N VAL A 108 -19.10 12.95 21.59
CA VAL A 108 -19.04 11.69 22.34
C VAL A 108 -20.07 11.68 23.46
N ALA A 109 -20.22 12.77 24.22
CA ALA A 109 -21.23 12.86 25.27
C ALA A 109 -22.66 12.74 24.73
N MET A 110 -22.95 13.34 23.57
CA MET A 110 -24.27 13.27 22.92
C MET A 110 -24.61 11.87 22.40
N LEU A 111 -23.63 11.17 21.82
CA LEU A 111 -23.83 9.88 21.15
C LEU A 111 -23.64 8.68 22.07
N TYR A 112 -23.10 8.89 23.27
CA TYR A 112 -22.88 7.83 24.25
C TYR A 112 -24.21 7.28 24.77
N LYS A 113 -24.54 6.08 24.31
CA LYS A 113 -25.75 5.32 24.62
C LYS A 113 -25.33 3.88 24.91
N PRO A 114 -24.80 3.61 26.13
CA PRO A 114 -24.34 2.28 26.47
C PRO A 114 -25.50 1.30 26.36
N ARG A 115 -25.26 0.17 25.68
CA ARG A 115 -26.24 -0.91 25.53
C ARG A 115 -25.56 -2.25 25.59
N ASN A 116 -26.38 -3.27 25.84
CA ASN A 116 -25.96 -4.67 25.87
C ASN A 116 -26.56 -5.47 24.70
N THR A 117 -27.50 -4.89 23.96
CA THR A 117 -28.04 -5.50 22.74
C THR A 117 -27.07 -5.32 21.58
N PRO A 118 -26.84 -6.36 20.76
CA PRO A 118 -26.08 -6.24 19.53
C PRO A 118 -26.75 -5.24 18.57
N ALA A 119 -25.95 -4.35 17.98
CA ALA A 119 -26.36 -3.49 16.88
C ALA A 119 -26.39 -4.26 15.55
N ARG A 120 -25.63 -5.36 15.47
CA ARG A 120 -25.57 -6.27 14.32
C ARG A 120 -25.33 -7.71 14.74
N GLU A 121 -25.68 -8.64 13.87
CA GLU A 121 -25.41 -10.07 14.03
C GLU A 121 -23.89 -10.32 14.00
N ARG A 122 -23.42 -11.21 14.88
CA ARG A 122 -22.01 -11.62 14.88
C ARG A 122 -21.73 -12.44 13.63
N ARG A 123 -20.73 -12.05 12.85
CA ARG A 123 -20.26 -12.78 11.67
C ARG A 123 -18.75 -12.80 11.64
N GLU A 124 -18.18 -13.93 11.22
CA GLU A 124 -16.76 -13.98 10.92
C GLU A 124 -16.50 -13.29 9.58
N VAL A 125 -15.45 -12.47 9.55
CA VAL A 125 -15.03 -11.69 8.39
C VAL A 125 -13.61 -12.12 8.02
N ALA A 126 -13.51 -12.84 6.90
CA ALA A 126 -12.22 -13.14 6.29
C ALA A 126 -11.67 -11.89 5.61
N LEU A 127 -10.40 -11.58 5.86
CA LEU A 127 -9.70 -10.52 5.14
C LEU A 127 -9.07 -11.12 3.90
N GLU A 128 -9.36 -10.56 2.74
CA GLU A 128 -8.68 -10.96 1.51
C GLU A 128 -7.21 -10.50 1.56
N PRO A 129 -6.28 -11.32 1.04
CA PRO A 129 -4.89 -10.90 0.91
C PRO A 129 -4.82 -9.66 0.01
N PRO A 130 -3.92 -8.71 0.29
CA PRO A 130 -3.77 -7.53 -0.56
C PRO A 130 -3.22 -7.94 -1.93
N ASP A 131 -3.98 -7.63 -2.99
CA ASP A 131 -3.58 -7.82 -4.40
C ASP A 131 -3.84 -6.53 -5.20
N LYS A 132 -3.37 -5.39 -4.68
CA LYS A 132 -3.54 -4.08 -5.35
C LYS A 132 -2.20 -3.59 -5.89
N ARG A 133 -2.09 -3.54 -7.21
CA ARG A 133 -0.93 -2.96 -7.91
C ARG A 133 -1.17 -1.47 -8.15
N LEU A 134 -0.30 -0.60 -7.64
CA LEU A 134 -0.31 0.81 -8.02
C LEU A 134 0.57 1.03 -9.24
N GLN A 135 0.04 1.77 -10.21
CA GLN A 135 0.81 2.27 -11.35
C GLN A 135 1.76 3.37 -10.86
N TYR A 136 3.08 3.15 -10.90
CA TYR A 136 4.05 4.23 -10.71
C TYR A 136 4.25 4.98 -12.02
N ARG A 137 4.03 6.29 -11.99
CA ARG A 137 4.05 7.17 -13.17
C ARG A 137 5.39 7.88 -13.41
N GLY A 138 6.36 7.71 -12.52
CA GLY A 138 7.71 8.24 -12.72
C GLY A 138 8.54 7.40 -13.71
N PRO A 139 9.65 7.95 -14.22
CA PRO A 139 10.59 7.20 -15.04
C PRO A 139 11.23 6.07 -14.22
N HIS A 140 11.15 4.83 -14.70
CA HIS A 140 11.86 3.70 -14.08
C HIS A 140 13.18 3.41 -14.76
N VAL A 141 14.25 3.35 -13.98
CA VAL A 141 15.55 2.93 -14.51
C VAL A 141 15.61 1.40 -14.53
N ILE A 142 15.69 0.81 -15.71
CA ILE A 142 15.94 -0.61 -15.92
C ILE A 142 17.35 -0.75 -16.44
N TYR A 143 18.23 -1.41 -15.69
CA TYR A 143 19.61 -1.65 -16.10
C TYR A 143 19.85 -3.12 -16.45
N ASP A 144 20.46 -3.35 -17.61
CA ASP A 144 21.08 -4.62 -17.97
C ASP A 144 22.08 -4.40 -19.13
N PRO A 145 23.34 -4.87 -19.00
CA PRO A 145 24.32 -4.77 -20.07
C PRO A 145 23.98 -5.64 -21.29
N ASP A 146 23.19 -6.70 -21.12
CA ASP A 146 22.70 -7.54 -22.21
C ASP A 146 21.40 -6.97 -22.82
N PRO A 147 21.39 -6.59 -24.11
CA PRO A 147 20.20 -6.00 -24.74
C PRO A 147 18.99 -6.93 -24.77
N ALA A 148 19.16 -8.24 -24.87
CA ALA A 148 18.03 -9.16 -24.90
C ALA A 148 17.35 -9.25 -23.52
N THR A 149 18.15 -9.31 -22.47
CA THR A 149 17.69 -9.30 -21.08
C THR A 149 17.08 -7.95 -20.70
N LEU A 150 17.67 -6.83 -21.12
CA LEU A 150 17.11 -5.49 -20.94
C LEU A 150 15.73 -5.36 -21.59
N ARG A 151 15.59 -5.89 -22.81
CA ARG A 151 14.30 -5.92 -23.54
C ARG A 151 13.25 -6.70 -22.77
N ALA A 152 13.59 -7.91 -22.36
CA ALA A 152 12.68 -8.79 -21.63
C ALA A 152 12.21 -8.09 -20.34
N LYS A 153 13.14 -7.50 -19.58
CA LYS A 153 12.83 -6.69 -18.38
C LYS A 153 11.94 -5.49 -18.67
N ALA A 154 12.14 -4.79 -19.79
CA ALA A 154 11.31 -3.65 -20.17
C ALA A 154 9.90 -4.08 -20.60
N VAL A 155 9.77 -5.13 -21.41
CA VAL A 155 8.47 -5.67 -21.85
C VAL A 155 7.69 -6.16 -20.64
N ASP A 156 8.37 -6.93 -19.79
CA ASP A 156 7.88 -7.37 -18.49
C ASP A 156 7.31 -6.20 -17.67
N TYR A 157 8.14 -5.17 -17.48
CA TYR A 157 7.77 -3.99 -16.72
C TYR A 157 6.48 -3.33 -17.27
N ILE A 158 6.36 -3.16 -18.60
CA ILE A 158 5.17 -2.56 -19.20
C ILE A 158 3.93 -3.43 -19.00
N LEU A 159 4.04 -4.74 -19.21
CA LEU A 159 2.90 -5.64 -19.01
C LEU A 159 2.44 -5.69 -17.56
N THR A 160 3.36 -5.44 -16.61
CA THR A 160 3.10 -5.56 -15.17
C THR A 160 2.64 -4.24 -14.54
N TYR A 161 3.20 -3.11 -14.95
CA TYR A 161 3.01 -1.78 -14.32
C TYR A 161 2.49 -0.70 -15.28
N GLY A 162 2.40 -1.01 -16.57
CA GLY A 162 2.02 -0.02 -17.57
C GLY A 162 0.57 0.45 -17.45
N VAL A 163 0.36 1.68 -17.87
CA VAL A 163 -0.96 2.29 -18.00
C VAL A 163 -1.64 1.73 -19.25
N GLU A 164 -2.81 1.13 -19.07
CA GLU A 164 -3.60 0.62 -20.17
C GLU A 164 -4.39 1.75 -20.86
N THR A 165 -4.32 1.80 -22.19
CA THR A 165 -5.16 2.64 -23.05
C THR A 165 -6.02 1.76 -23.95
N ARG A 166 -6.72 2.32 -24.93
CA ARG A 166 -7.46 1.51 -25.91
C ARG A 166 -6.55 0.52 -26.66
N ASP A 167 -5.40 1.00 -27.14
CA ASP A 167 -4.60 0.29 -28.15
C ASP A 167 -3.25 -0.24 -27.62
N VAL A 168 -2.73 0.36 -26.56
CA VAL A 168 -1.41 0.04 -25.99
C VAL A 168 -1.42 -0.05 -24.47
N ILE A 169 -0.44 -0.74 -23.93
CA ILE A 169 -0.01 -0.64 -22.53
C ILE A 169 1.31 0.14 -22.55
N TYR A 170 1.44 1.19 -21.74
CA TYR A 170 2.60 2.09 -21.82
C TYR A 170 3.13 2.53 -20.45
N SER A 171 4.40 2.94 -20.39
CA SER A 171 5.00 3.58 -19.21
C SER A 171 6.14 4.51 -19.62
N VAL A 172 6.73 5.22 -18.65
CA VAL A 172 7.97 5.99 -18.84
C VAL A 172 9.13 5.17 -18.29
N LEU A 173 10.07 4.76 -19.15
CA LEU A 173 11.23 3.96 -18.77
C LEU A 173 12.53 4.69 -19.10
N ILE A 174 13.57 4.47 -18.30
CA ILE A 174 14.96 4.79 -18.58
C ILE A 174 15.68 3.45 -18.74
N LEU A 175 16.09 3.14 -19.96
CA LEU A 175 16.75 1.90 -20.31
C LEU A 175 18.27 2.11 -20.24
N GLN A 176 18.87 1.48 -19.23
CA GLN A 176 20.28 1.35 -18.87
C GLN A 176 21.05 0.22 -19.58
N ARG A 177 21.99 0.44 -20.52
CA ARG A 177 22.89 -0.64 -21.01
C ARG A 177 24.34 -0.53 -20.52
N GLY A 178 24.83 0.66 -20.19
CA GLY A 178 26.22 0.83 -19.78
C GLY A 178 26.42 1.98 -18.80
N ASP A 179 27.68 2.17 -18.41
CA ASP A 179 28.09 3.16 -17.41
C ASP A 179 28.31 4.56 -18.02
N GLY A 180 28.22 4.67 -19.35
CA GLY A 180 28.53 5.88 -20.12
C GLY A 180 27.44 6.96 -20.10
N GLY A 181 27.85 8.22 -20.27
CA GLY A 181 27.03 9.43 -20.07
C GLY A 181 26.26 9.94 -21.32
N GLY A 182 26.11 9.12 -22.36
CA GLY A 182 25.30 9.48 -23.53
C GLY A 182 23.82 9.18 -23.29
N TYR A 183 22.95 10.18 -23.42
CA TYR A 183 21.50 10.04 -23.23
C TYR A 183 20.75 10.32 -24.53
N ALA A 184 19.75 9.49 -24.84
CA ALA A 184 18.76 9.73 -25.87
C ALA A 184 17.34 9.58 -25.30
N ALA A 185 16.34 10.18 -25.94
CA ALA A 185 14.95 10.10 -25.50
C ALA A 185 13.99 10.01 -26.69
N GLY A 186 12.87 9.33 -26.51
CA GLY A 186 11.81 9.21 -27.51
C GLY A 186 10.84 8.07 -27.20
N PRO A 187 9.76 7.91 -27.98
CA PRO A 187 8.90 6.75 -27.86
C PRO A 187 9.66 5.46 -28.23
N CYS A 188 9.22 4.32 -27.69
CA CYS A 188 9.86 3.03 -27.94
C CYS A 188 8.81 1.91 -27.91
N ASP A 189 8.50 1.36 -29.09
CA ASP A 189 7.82 0.08 -29.19
C ASP A 189 8.78 -1.03 -28.77
N LEU A 190 8.56 -1.63 -27.59
CA LEU A 190 9.48 -2.64 -27.06
C LEU A 190 9.52 -3.92 -27.90
N LEU A 191 8.54 -4.14 -28.79
CA LEU A 191 8.44 -5.33 -29.62
C LEU A 191 8.88 -5.11 -31.07
N GLU A 192 8.67 -3.92 -31.61
CA GLU A 192 8.97 -3.64 -33.02
C GLU A 192 10.18 -2.69 -33.19
N ASP A 193 10.41 -1.75 -32.27
CA ASP A 193 11.46 -0.72 -32.39
C ASP A 193 12.76 -1.07 -31.65
N TRP A 194 12.82 -2.20 -30.93
CA TRP A 194 13.99 -2.60 -30.11
C TRP A 194 15.30 -2.70 -30.92
N PRO A 195 16.47 -2.24 -30.42
CA PRO A 195 16.79 -1.74 -29.08
C PRO A 195 16.48 -0.27 -28.86
N CYS A 196 15.58 0.29 -29.67
CA CYS A 196 15.24 1.71 -29.66
C CYS A 196 16.53 2.54 -29.84
N GLY A 197 16.64 3.69 -29.17
CA GLY A 197 17.82 4.55 -29.26
C GLY A 197 19.10 4.01 -28.62
N LEU A 198 19.10 2.82 -27.99
CA LEU A 198 20.27 2.24 -27.28
C LEU A 198 21.42 1.83 -28.20
N GLY A 199 21.23 1.87 -29.52
CA GLY A 199 22.33 1.75 -30.48
C GLY A 199 23.22 3.00 -30.56
N ARG A 200 22.74 4.14 -30.04
CA ARG A 200 23.38 5.47 -30.17
C ARG A 200 23.71 6.12 -28.82
N ALA A 201 23.25 5.53 -27.72
CA ALA A 201 23.39 6.03 -26.36
C ALA A 201 23.41 4.86 -25.36
N ASP A 202 24.12 5.02 -24.25
CA ASP A 202 24.17 4.01 -23.18
C ASP A 202 22.94 4.07 -22.26
N VAL A 203 22.23 5.21 -22.28
CA VAL A 203 20.96 5.44 -21.58
C VAL A 203 19.90 5.93 -22.55
N PHE A 204 18.73 5.31 -22.56
CA PHE A 204 17.58 5.74 -23.36
C PHE A 204 16.33 5.98 -22.52
N MET A 205 15.82 7.22 -22.50
CA MET A 205 14.56 7.57 -21.85
C MET A 205 13.38 7.35 -22.82
N ALA A 206 12.70 6.23 -22.64
CA ALA A 206 11.51 5.84 -23.38
C ALA A 206 10.25 6.57 -22.87
N THR A 207 9.76 7.53 -23.65
CA THR A 207 8.64 8.44 -23.32
C THR A 207 7.61 8.48 -24.46
N PRO A 208 6.66 7.53 -24.52
CA PRO A 208 6.56 6.36 -23.66
C PRO A 208 7.31 5.15 -24.23
N ALA A 209 7.71 4.24 -23.35
CA ALA A 209 7.86 2.84 -23.73
C ALA A 209 6.46 2.22 -23.84
N TYR A 210 6.19 1.40 -24.85
CA TYR A 210 4.88 0.75 -24.99
C TYR A 210 4.94 -0.63 -25.63
N VAL A 211 3.86 -1.39 -25.40
CA VAL A 211 3.52 -2.64 -26.07
C VAL A 211 2.11 -2.53 -26.64
N LYS A 212 1.93 -2.90 -27.92
CA LYS A 212 0.59 -2.92 -28.53
C LYS A 212 -0.20 -4.11 -28.05
N LYS A 213 -1.48 -3.92 -27.72
CA LYS A 213 -2.34 -5.02 -27.22
C LYS A 213 -2.48 -6.18 -28.21
N ARG A 214 -2.43 -5.89 -29.51
CA ARG A 214 -2.47 -6.92 -30.57
C ARG A 214 -1.26 -7.86 -30.57
N GLU A 215 -0.17 -7.48 -29.88
CA GLU A 215 1.10 -8.22 -29.84
C GLU A 215 1.34 -8.88 -28.47
N LEU A 216 0.34 -8.94 -27.57
CA LEU A 216 0.49 -9.51 -26.23
C LEU A 216 0.99 -10.96 -26.22
N GLN A 217 0.61 -11.78 -27.21
CA GLN A 217 1.13 -13.15 -27.32
C GLN A 217 2.64 -13.18 -27.59
N LYS A 218 3.15 -12.26 -28.43
CA LYS A 218 4.59 -12.12 -28.67
C LYS A 218 5.29 -11.58 -27.41
N ALA A 219 4.67 -10.62 -26.74
CA ALA A 219 5.16 -10.04 -25.50
C ALA A 219 5.30 -11.13 -24.42
N ALA A 220 4.29 -11.98 -24.25
CA ALA A 220 4.28 -13.09 -23.29
C ALA A 220 5.32 -14.18 -23.61
N ALA A 221 5.77 -14.31 -24.86
CA ALA A 221 6.82 -15.26 -25.24
C ALA A 221 8.24 -14.76 -24.93
N LEU A 222 8.44 -13.45 -24.75
CA LEU A 222 9.73 -12.84 -24.35
C LEU A 222 10.00 -12.90 -22.83
N VAL A 223 9.08 -13.55 -22.12
CA VAL A 223 8.81 -13.36 -20.71
C VAL A 223 8.90 -14.75 -20.08
N ASP A 224 10.01 -15.05 -19.40
CA ASP A 224 10.14 -16.30 -18.63
C ASP A 224 9.31 -16.18 -17.36
N VAL A 225 8.13 -16.81 -17.36
CA VAL A 225 7.13 -16.80 -16.27
C VAL A 225 7.73 -17.20 -14.90
N GLY A 226 8.86 -17.91 -14.85
CA GLY A 226 9.59 -18.20 -13.61
C GLY A 226 10.17 -16.96 -12.92
N ILE A 227 10.39 -15.88 -13.66
CA ILE A 227 10.83 -14.58 -13.16
C ILE A 227 9.68 -13.84 -12.42
N TYR A 228 8.40 -14.23 -12.67
CA TYR A 228 7.17 -13.44 -12.44
C TYR A 228 6.47 -13.57 -11.09
N GLY A 229 7.07 -14.21 -10.09
CA GLY A 229 6.67 -13.88 -8.70
C GLY A 229 7.18 -12.49 -8.22
N ARG A 230 7.66 -11.62 -9.14
CA ARG A 230 8.35 -10.36 -8.81
C ARG A 230 7.36 -9.19 -8.86
N ASP A 231 6.76 -8.82 -7.72
CA ASP A 231 6.11 -7.51 -7.60
C ASP A 231 7.13 -6.43 -7.18
N VAL A 232 7.52 -5.53 -8.08
CA VAL A 232 8.36 -4.34 -7.88
C VAL A 232 7.50 -3.18 -7.43
N TYR A 233 7.70 -2.76 -6.18
CA TYR A 233 7.18 -1.51 -5.64
C TYR A 233 8.34 -0.54 -5.54
N ASP A 234 8.21 0.65 -6.12
CA ASP A 234 8.86 1.82 -5.52
C ASP A 234 7.87 2.96 -5.54
N PRO A 235 7.59 3.61 -4.40
CA PRO A 235 7.21 5.00 -4.51
C PRO A 235 7.88 5.90 -3.45
N HIS A 236 9.10 5.60 -2.95
CA HIS A 236 9.76 6.21 -1.79
C HIS A 236 9.49 5.48 -0.45
N GLY A 237 9.90 4.21 -0.32
CA GLY A 237 10.20 3.64 1.00
C GLY A 237 9.03 3.31 1.95
N ASN A 238 7.79 3.21 1.48
CA ASN A 238 6.64 2.83 2.33
C ASN A 238 6.55 1.31 2.53
N PHE A 239 7.61 0.68 3.03
CA PHE A 239 7.54 -0.70 3.51
C PHE A 239 7.61 -0.77 5.03
N VAL A 240 6.87 -1.72 5.59
CA VAL A 240 6.90 -2.04 7.02
C VAL A 240 7.37 -3.48 7.16
N LEU A 241 8.40 -3.68 7.98
CA LEU A 241 8.96 -4.97 8.30
C LEU A 241 8.49 -5.38 9.70
N ALA A 242 7.67 -6.43 9.76
CA ALA A 242 7.14 -6.98 11.02
C ALA A 242 7.17 -8.52 10.97
N ASP A 243 6.02 -9.18 11.01
CA ASP A 243 5.85 -10.62 10.74
C ASP A 243 5.89 -10.94 9.24
N SER A 244 5.58 -9.94 8.40
CA SER A 244 5.74 -9.95 6.95
C SER A 244 6.42 -8.65 6.48
N LEU A 245 6.81 -8.62 5.21
CA LEU A 245 7.17 -7.38 4.51
C LEU A 245 5.91 -6.82 3.86
N TYR A 246 5.44 -5.69 4.37
CA TYR A 246 4.23 -5.01 3.91
C TYR A 246 4.60 -3.82 3.04
N HIS A 247 3.89 -3.64 1.93
CA HIS A 247 4.01 -2.48 1.05
C HIS A 247 2.75 -1.63 1.12
N TYR A 248 2.91 -0.34 1.41
CA TYR A 248 1.81 0.61 1.47
C TYR A 248 1.93 1.69 0.38
N SER A 249 0.78 2.18 -0.07
CA SER A 249 0.72 3.42 -0.83
C SER A 249 1.04 4.64 0.06
N PRO A 250 1.32 5.82 -0.52
CA PRO A 250 1.49 7.05 0.24
C PRO A 250 0.29 7.41 1.13
N ARG A 251 -0.91 6.91 0.80
CA ARG A 251 -2.13 7.11 1.59
C ARG A 251 -2.41 5.98 2.60
N GLY A 252 -1.47 5.03 2.76
CA GLY A 252 -1.61 3.91 3.69
C GLY A 252 -2.54 2.79 3.21
N VAL A 253 -2.88 2.70 1.93
CA VAL A 253 -3.51 1.48 1.38
C VAL A 253 -2.49 0.34 1.36
N LEU A 254 -2.82 -0.81 1.94
CA LEU A 254 -1.97 -2.01 1.86
C LEU A 254 -2.04 -2.61 0.46
N LEU A 255 -0.90 -2.62 -0.22
CA LEU A 255 -0.78 -3.06 -1.61
C LEU A 255 -0.34 -4.51 -1.71
N ARG A 256 0.56 -4.94 -0.80
CA ARG A 256 1.08 -6.31 -0.76
C ARG A 256 1.59 -6.69 0.61
N GLN A 257 1.51 -7.98 0.89
CA GLN A 257 2.12 -8.64 2.03
C GLN A 257 2.98 -9.81 1.53
N ILE A 258 4.23 -9.87 1.99
CA ILE A 258 5.22 -10.85 1.52
C ILE A 258 5.83 -11.55 2.72
N GLU A 259 5.95 -12.87 2.66
CA GLU A 259 6.63 -13.64 3.69
C GLU A 259 8.10 -13.23 3.85
N LEU A 260 8.55 -13.06 5.09
CA LEU A 260 9.91 -12.62 5.44
C LEU A 260 10.95 -13.74 5.35
N THR A 261 11.27 -14.15 4.12
CA THR A 261 12.41 -15.04 3.83
C THR A 261 13.57 -14.26 3.21
N GLU A 262 14.79 -14.75 3.36
CA GLU A 262 15.98 -14.12 2.75
C GLU A 262 15.85 -14.05 1.22
N VAL A 263 15.27 -15.09 0.62
CA VAL A 263 14.98 -15.15 -0.82
C VAL A 263 14.00 -14.05 -1.22
N ASN A 264 12.90 -13.90 -0.48
CA ASN A 264 11.90 -12.87 -0.76
C ASN A 264 12.45 -11.46 -0.56
N VAL A 265 13.17 -11.20 0.54
CA VAL A 265 13.75 -9.88 0.81
C VAL A 265 14.80 -9.50 -0.23
N ARG A 266 15.69 -10.43 -0.59
CA ARG A 266 16.66 -10.20 -1.68
C ARG A 266 15.96 -9.92 -2.99
N ARG A 267 14.89 -10.66 -3.28
CA ARG A 267 14.06 -10.46 -4.47
C ARG A 267 13.40 -9.09 -4.44
N GLU A 268 12.92 -8.60 -3.30
CA GLU A 268 12.37 -7.24 -3.18
C GLU A 268 13.43 -6.15 -3.31
N ALA A 269 14.61 -6.34 -2.71
CA ALA A 269 15.70 -5.36 -2.80
C ALA A 269 16.16 -5.10 -4.25
N GLN A 270 16.13 -6.11 -5.12
CA GLN A 270 16.48 -5.98 -6.55
C GLN A 270 15.56 -5.04 -7.35
N LYS A 271 14.42 -4.68 -6.77
CA LYS A 271 13.35 -3.94 -7.41
C LYS A 271 13.31 -2.46 -6.99
N LEU A 272 14.06 -2.13 -5.95
CA LEU A 272 14.11 -0.81 -5.33
C LEU A 272 15.27 0.00 -5.92
N LEU A 273 15.17 1.34 -5.84
CA LEU A 273 16.33 2.20 -6.03
C LEU A 273 17.46 1.82 -5.03
N PRO A 274 18.75 2.03 -5.39
CA PRO A 274 19.88 1.57 -4.60
C PRO A 274 19.79 1.91 -3.09
N ASP A 275 19.50 3.16 -2.74
CA ASP A 275 19.40 3.58 -1.33
C ASP A 275 18.30 2.85 -0.56
N HIS A 276 17.15 2.64 -1.20
CA HIS A 276 16.03 1.88 -0.62
C HIS A 276 16.35 0.39 -0.50
N ALA A 277 17.07 -0.18 -1.46
CA ALA A 277 17.56 -1.56 -1.40
C ALA A 277 18.55 -1.76 -0.24
N PHE A 278 19.49 -0.82 -0.06
CA PHE A 278 20.41 -0.82 1.09
C PHE A 278 19.67 -0.67 2.41
N TYR A 279 18.69 0.24 2.46
CA TYR A 279 17.86 0.43 3.64
C TYR A 279 17.07 -0.85 4.00
N LEU A 280 16.38 -1.47 3.05
CA LEU A 280 15.69 -2.76 3.25
C LEU A 280 16.64 -3.85 3.74
N GLY A 281 17.82 -3.95 3.15
CA GLY A 281 18.84 -4.91 3.57
C GLY A 281 19.30 -4.70 5.01
N ARG A 282 19.52 -3.43 5.42
CA ARG A 282 19.89 -3.06 6.79
C ARG A 282 18.78 -3.38 7.80
N GLU A 283 17.55 -3.00 7.49
CA GLU A 283 16.39 -3.27 8.33
C GLU A 283 16.15 -4.77 8.50
N TYR A 284 16.27 -5.55 7.43
CA TYR A 284 16.12 -7.00 7.50
C TYR A 284 17.23 -7.68 8.31
N ALA A 285 18.48 -7.21 8.16
CA ALA A 285 19.58 -7.70 8.98
C ALA A 285 19.32 -7.43 10.48
N ALA A 286 18.88 -6.21 10.81
CA ALA A 286 18.52 -5.84 12.19
C ALA A 286 17.35 -6.69 12.71
N TYR A 287 16.31 -6.91 11.91
CA TYR A 287 15.19 -7.80 12.25
C TYR A 287 15.66 -9.21 12.61
N ARG A 288 16.54 -9.80 11.80
CA ARG A 288 17.07 -11.16 12.06
C ARG A 288 17.88 -11.25 13.35
N ILE A 289 18.62 -10.18 13.68
CA ILE A 289 19.48 -10.13 14.87
C ILE A 289 18.65 -9.88 16.13
N LEU A 290 17.77 -8.88 16.10
CA LEU A 290 17.03 -8.39 17.26
C LEU A 290 15.73 -9.16 17.54
N LYS A 291 15.14 -9.79 16.52
CA LYS A 291 13.91 -10.59 16.61
C LYS A 291 12.79 -9.83 17.33
N GLU A 292 12.35 -10.30 18.50
CA GLU A 292 11.27 -9.68 19.29
C GLU A 292 11.60 -8.26 19.77
N ARG A 293 12.89 -7.90 19.86
CA ARG A 293 13.33 -6.54 20.20
C ARG A 293 13.39 -5.61 19.00
N TYR A 294 13.19 -6.13 17.79
CA TYR A 294 13.28 -5.31 16.59
C TYR A 294 12.13 -4.29 16.55
N VAL A 295 12.52 -3.03 16.39
CA VAL A 295 11.62 -1.98 15.98
C VAL A 295 12.28 -1.25 14.82
N GLN A 296 11.59 -1.21 13.69
CA GLN A 296 12.06 -0.55 12.47
C GLN A 296 12.53 0.88 12.78
N ASP A 297 13.65 1.27 12.17
CA ASP A 297 14.37 2.54 12.37
C ASP A 297 14.93 2.84 13.77
N ARG A 298 14.59 2.08 14.82
CA ARG A 298 15.05 2.36 16.19
C ARG A 298 16.32 1.63 16.61
N TRP A 299 16.70 0.58 15.90
CA TRP A 299 17.87 -0.25 16.21
C TRP A 299 19.22 0.45 15.97
N LYS A 300 19.25 1.57 15.22
CA LYS A 300 20.49 2.29 14.87
C LYS A 300 21.17 2.97 16.06
N GLY A 301 20.47 3.10 17.20
CA GLY A 301 21.01 3.64 18.44
C GLY A 301 21.26 2.61 19.54
N GLU A 302 21.07 1.31 19.26
CA GLU A 302 21.25 0.23 20.26
C GLU A 302 22.62 -0.48 20.17
N PHE A 303 23.53 0.03 19.33
CA PHE A 303 24.90 -0.50 19.15
C PHE A 303 25.94 0.62 19.26
#